data_AF-A0A358M8Q5-F1
#
_entry.id   AF-A0A358M8Q5-F1
#
_cell.length_a   1.000
_cell.length_b   1.000
_cell.length_c   1.000
_cell.angle_alpha   90.00
_cell.angle_beta   90.00
_cell.angle_gamma   90.00
#
_symmetry.space_group_name_H-M   'P 1'
#
loop_
_entity.id
_entity.type
_entity.pdbx_description
1 polymer ?
#
loop_
_entity_poly.entity_id
_entity_poly.type
_entity_poly.pdbx_seq_one_letter_code
_entity_poly.pdbx_strand_id
1 'polypeptide(L)'
;MRHIKLKSETSNRLRTSALLLACFAVPCAILLLVYWGYGIAPFGEKSLLIMDMSAQYSEFFCGLKNIGAQNGGILFSWSKVFGSNYAGVFAYYLASPLSFLTLLCPNEAMPVGLAYLTVLKIGLCGL
;
A
#
# COMPACT_ATOMS: atom_id res chain seq x y z
N MET A 1 -1.84 39.14 27.98
CA MET A 1 -0.78 38.11 27.81
C MET A 1 -1.26 36.77 27.20
N ARG A 2 -2.51 36.32 27.37
CA ARG A 2 -3.01 35.03 26.80
C ARG A 2 -3.05 34.94 25.26
N HIS A 3 -3.38 36.04 24.57
CA HIS A 3 -3.56 36.03 23.10
C HIS A 3 -2.26 35.81 22.30
N ILE A 4 -1.10 36.25 22.81
CA ILE A 4 0.18 36.08 22.13
C ILE A 4 0.63 34.60 22.18
N LYS A 5 0.32 33.90 23.27
CA LYS A 5 0.67 32.49 23.46
C LYS A 5 -0.08 31.57 22.50
N LEU A 6 -1.36 31.86 22.25
CA LEU A 6 -2.20 31.11 21.30
C LEU A 6 -1.68 31.24 19.85
N LYS A 7 -1.31 32.45 19.42
CA LYS A 7 -0.79 32.66 18.05
C LYS A 7 0.54 31.94 17.80
N SER A 8 1.40 31.88 18.82
CA SER A 8 2.67 31.14 18.78
C SER A 8 2.46 29.62 18.70
N GLU A 9 1.54 29.08 19.51
CA GLU A 9 1.15 27.65 19.48
C GLU A 9 0.60 27.25 18.11
N THR A 10 -0.33 28.03 17.56
CA THR A 10 -0.92 27.78 16.24
C THR A 10 0.14 27.84 15.13
N SER A 11 1.05 28.82 15.17
CA SER A 11 2.15 28.93 14.19
C SER A 11 3.10 27.73 14.25
N ASN A 12 3.41 27.20 15.43
CA ASN A 12 4.24 26.00 15.57
C ASN A 12 3.52 24.75 15.03
N ARG A 13 2.23 24.58 15.33
CA ARG A 13 1.44 23.45 14.81
C ARG A 13 1.36 23.45 13.28
N LEU A 14 1.21 24.62 12.65
CA LEU A 14 1.23 24.77 11.20
C LEU A 14 2.57 24.36 10.59
N ARG A 15 3.69 24.78 11.22
CA ARG A 15 5.04 24.39 10.76
C ARG A 15 5.27 22.90 10.91
N THR A 16 4.92 22.31 12.06
CA THR A 16 5.05 20.86 12.27
C THR A 16 4.18 20.07 11.29
N SER A 17 2.95 20.50 11.04
CA SER A 17 2.08 19.85 10.06
C SER A 17 2.65 19.94 8.64
N ALA A 18 3.19 21.10 8.26
CA ALA A 18 3.85 21.27 6.96
C ALA A 18 5.10 20.39 6.83
N LEU A 19 5.89 20.25 7.90
CA LEU A 19 7.04 19.36 7.93
C LEU A 19 6.63 17.88 7.80
N LEU A 20 5.61 17.43 8.55
CA LEU A 20 5.09 16.07 8.42
C LEU A 20 4.57 15.79 7.00
N LEU A 21 3.85 16.74 6.40
CA LEU A 21 3.42 16.63 5.01
C LEU A 21 4.60 16.54 4.04
N ALA A 22 5.67 17.31 4.27
CA ALA A 22 6.88 17.23 3.44
C ALA A 22 7.57 15.87 3.61
N CYS A 23 7.68 15.35 4.83
CA CYS A 23 8.26 14.04 5.11
C CYS A 23 7.50 12.89 4.43
N PHE A 24 6.18 13.00 4.30
CA PHE A 24 5.37 12.08 3.50
C PHE A 24 5.57 12.28 1.98
N ALA A 25 5.47 13.53 1.54
CA ALA A 25 5.35 13.88 0.13
C ALA A 25 6.67 13.71 -0.62
N VAL A 26 7.82 13.99 0.00
CA VAL A 26 9.13 13.91 -0.65
C VAL A 26 9.46 12.46 -1.09
N PRO A 27 9.37 11.43 -0.23
CA PRO A 27 9.58 10.04 -0.66
C PRO A 27 8.58 9.60 -1.73
N CYS A 28 7.30 10.01 -1.60
CA CYS A 28 6.28 9.71 -2.60
C CYS A 28 6.64 10.29 -3.98
N ALA A 29 7.02 11.58 -4.01
CA ALA A 29 7.36 12.28 -5.24
C ALA A 29 8.60 11.67 -5.92
N ILE A 30 9.65 11.35 -5.14
CA ILE A 30 10.85 10.69 -5.66
C ILE A 30 10.48 9.35 -6.31
N LEU A 31 9.67 8.52 -5.64
CA LEU A 31 9.32 7.20 -6.16
C LEU A 31 8.44 7.30 -7.42
N LEU A 32 7.50 8.25 -7.47
CA LEU A 32 6.69 8.49 -8.67
C LEU A 32 7.54 8.98 -9.86
N LEU A 33 8.55 9.83 -9.61
CA LEU A 33 9.49 10.26 -10.65
C LEU A 33 10.34 9.09 -11.17
N VAL A 34 10.75 8.18 -10.29
CA VAL A 34 11.43 6.94 -10.68
C VAL A 34 10.51 6.08 -11.55
N TYR A 35 9.25 5.90 -11.16
CA TYR A 35 8.30 5.11 -11.97
C TYR A 35 8.07 5.73 -13.35
N TRP A 36 7.95 7.05 -13.41
CA TRP A 36 7.86 7.78 -14.66
C TRP A 36 9.12 7.59 -15.53
N GLY A 37 10.32 7.78 -14.98
CA GLY A 37 11.58 7.65 -15.72
C GLY A 37 11.87 6.24 -16.24
N TYR A 38 11.41 5.20 -15.53
CA TYR A 38 11.59 3.80 -15.95
C TYR A 38 10.43 3.23 -16.77
N GLY A 39 9.33 3.99 -16.93
CA GLY A 39 8.13 3.55 -17.65
C GLY A 39 7.35 2.47 -16.90
N ILE A 40 7.31 2.56 -15.58
CA ILE A 40 6.57 1.66 -14.70
C ILE A 40 5.13 2.16 -14.55
N ALA A 41 4.17 1.25 -14.59
CA ALA A 41 2.75 1.50 -14.44
C ALA A 41 2.48 2.36 -13.18
N PRO A 42 1.66 3.42 -13.30
CA PRO A 42 0.77 3.73 -14.42
C PRO A 42 1.40 4.51 -15.59
N PHE A 43 2.67 4.93 -15.50
CA PHE A 43 3.27 5.86 -16.47
C PHE A 43 3.86 5.17 -17.71
N GLY A 44 3.91 3.84 -17.73
CA GLY A 44 4.32 3.05 -18.88
C GLY A 44 3.86 1.60 -18.77
N GLU A 45 4.36 0.76 -19.67
CA GLU A 45 3.90 -0.63 -19.81
C GLU A 45 4.58 -1.62 -18.86
N LYS A 46 5.67 -1.21 -18.18
CA LYS A 46 6.38 -2.08 -17.24
C LYS A 46 5.67 -2.14 -15.91
N SER A 47 5.89 -3.19 -15.14
CA SER A 47 5.29 -3.38 -13.83
C SER A 47 6.35 -3.58 -12.76
N LEU A 48 6.04 -3.23 -11.50
CA LEU A 48 6.83 -3.63 -10.34
C LEU A 48 6.73 -5.12 -10.05
N LEU A 49 5.72 -5.79 -10.62
CA LEU A 49 5.52 -7.23 -10.50
C LEU A 49 6.57 -7.97 -11.32
N ILE A 50 7.75 -8.17 -10.73
CA ILE A 50 8.87 -8.90 -11.30
C ILE A 50 9.12 -10.15 -10.43
N MET A 51 9.44 -11.29 -11.05
CA MET A 51 9.68 -12.57 -10.39
C MET A 51 8.51 -12.99 -9.46
N ASP A 52 8.78 -13.32 -8.20
CA ASP A 52 7.80 -13.79 -7.22
C ASP A 52 6.65 -12.81 -6.99
N MET A 53 6.90 -11.52 -7.20
CA MET A 53 5.86 -10.52 -7.02
C MET A 53 4.76 -10.65 -8.10
N SER A 54 5.12 -11.13 -9.30
CA SER A 54 4.17 -11.39 -10.39
C SER A 54 3.39 -12.68 -10.20
N ALA A 55 4.07 -13.78 -9.85
CA ALA A 55 3.46 -15.10 -9.82
C ALA A 55 2.75 -15.40 -8.48
N GLN A 56 3.24 -14.87 -7.35
CA GLN A 56 2.72 -15.24 -6.03
C GLN A 56 2.03 -14.07 -5.33
N TYR A 57 2.69 -12.91 -5.21
CA TYR A 57 2.12 -11.78 -4.49
C TYR A 57 0.83 -11.27 -5.14
N SER A 58 0.83 -11.09 -6.47
CA SER A 58 -0.34 -10.61 -7.19
C SER A 58 -1.57 -11.50 -6.94
N GLU A 59 -1.37 -12.83 -6.92
CA GLU A 59 -2.41 -13.81 -6.65
C GLU A 59 -2.91 -13.76 -5.20
N PHE A 60 -2.03 -13.51 -4.23
CA PHE A 60 -2.44 -13.32 -2.83
C PHE A 60 -3.28 -12.06 -2.64
N PHE A 61 -2.91 -10.95 -3.29
CA PHE A 61 -3.70 -9.70 -3.22
C PHE A 61 -5.02 -9.79 -3.97
N CYS A 62 -5.06 -10.43 -5.15
CA CYS A 62 -6.32 -10.75 -5.84
C CYS A 62 -7.17 -11.72 -5.00
N GLY A 63 -6.52 -12.67 -4.34
CA GLY A 63 -7.14 -13.63 -3.42
C GLY A 63 -7.80 -12.99 -2.21
N LEU A 64 -7.26 -11.86 -1.71
CA LEU A 64 -7.80 -11.10 -0.58
C LEU A 64 -9.29 -10.76 -0.76
N LYS A 65 -9.72 -10.45 -1.99
CA LYS A 65 -11.14 -10.17 -2.31
C LYS A 65 -12.04 -11.38 -2.17
N ASN A 66 -11.50 -12.56 -2.45
CA ASN A 66 -12.26 -13.81 -2.42
C ASN A 66 -12.35 -14.38 -0.99
N ILE A 67 -11.59 -13.85 -0.03
CA ILE A 67 -11.62 -14.31 1.37
C ILE A 67 -13.00 -14.12 2.02
N GLY A 68 -13.73 -13.04 1.66
CA GLY A 68 -15.09 -12.81 2.15
C GLY A 68 -16.17 -13.65 1.45
N ALA A 69 -15.89 -14.13 0.23
CA ALA A 69 -16.85 -14.84 -0.61
C ALA A 69 -16.73 -16.37 -0.54
N GLN A 70 -15.58 -16.89 -0.08
CA GLN A 70 -15.35 -18.33 0.06
C GLN A 70 -15.56 -18.78 1.51
N ASN A 71 -16.31 -19.87 1.70
CA ASN A 71 -16.75 -20.47 2.97
C ASN A 71 -15.63 -20.92 3.96
N GLY A 72 -14.37 -20.45 3.80
CA GLY A 72 -13.22 -20.80 4.65
C GLY A 72 -12.68 -19.66 5.53
N GLY A 73 -13.07 -18.40 5.29
CA GLY A 73 -12.61 -17.25 6.09
C GLY A 73 -11.14 -16.85 5.87
N ILE A 74 -10.66 -15.87 6.66
CA ILE A 74 -9.31 -15.24 6.53
C ILE A 74 -8.17 -16.23 6.78
N LEU A 75 -8.43 -17.28 7.57
CA LEU A 75 -7.38 -18.16 8.10
C LEU A 75 -7.36 -19.54 7.43
N PHE A 76 -8.35 -19.87 6.61
CA PHE A 76 -8.47 -21.19 6.02
C PHE A 76 -9.04 -21.10 4.59
N SER A 77 -8.41 -21.79 3.64
CA SER A 77 -8.93 -21.87 2.28
C SER A 77 -8.98 -23.32 1.83
N TRP A 78 -10.17 -23.78 1.45
CA TRP A 78 -10.37 -25.09 0.83
C TRP A 78 -9.91 -25.13 -0.64
N SER A 79 -9.80 -23.97 -1.29
CA SER A 79 -9.49 -23.86 -2.73
C SER A 79 -8.01 -23.54 -3.00
N LYS A 80 -7.30 -22.94 -2.03
CA LYS A 80 -5.86 -22.65 -2.14
C LYS A 80 -5.07 -23.61 -1.26
N VAL A 81 -4.03 -24.23 -1.84
CA VAL A 81 -3.05 -25.07 -1.12
C VAL A 81 -3.67 -26.30 -0.45
N PHE A 82 -4.50 -27.07 -1.17
CA PHE A 82 -5.00 -28.38 -0.72
C PHE A 82 -5.62 -28.42 0.71
N GLY A 83 -6.25 -27.33 1.17
CA GLY A 83 -6.82 -27.26 2.53
C GLY A 83 -5.81 -26.93 3.63
N SER A 84 -4.80 -26.10 3.33
CA SER A 84 -3.77 -25.65 4.28
C SER A 84 -4.12 -24.34 4.98
N ASN A 85 -3.40 -24.06 6.07
CA ASN A 85 -3.59 -22.88 6.92
C ASN A 85 -3.13 -21.61 6.17
N TYR A 86 -4.08 -20.76 5.77
CA TYR A 86 -3.82 -19.52 5.05
C TYR A 86 -3.28 -18.41 5.97
N ALA A 87 -3.33 -18.61 7.29
CA ALA A 87 -2.87 -17.63 8.27
C ALA A 87 -1.39 -17.26 8.10
N GLY A 88 -0.52 -18.21 7.76
CA GLY A 88 0.91 -17.94 7.57
C GLY A 88 1.19 -17.05 6.35
N VAL A 89 0.55 -17.36 5.22
CA VAL A 89 0.62 -16.56 3.98
C VAL A 89 0.00 -15.19 4.21
N PHE A 90 -1.16 -15.13 4.85
CA PHE A 90 -1.80 -13.88 5.22
C PHE A 90 -0.92 -13.02 6.12
N ALA A 91 -0.34 -13.60 7.17
CA ALA A 91 0.55 -12.90 8.10
C ALA A 91 1.78 -12.33 7.39
N TYR A 92 2.38 -13.11 6.49
CA TYR A 92 3.62 -12.74 5.83
C TYR A 92 3.42 -11.71 4.69
N TYR A 93 2.34 -11.84 3.91
CA TYR A 93 2.14 -11.03 2.70
C TYR A 93 1.06 -9.94 2.83
N LEU A 94 0.01 -10.18 3.63
CA LEU A 94 -1.23 -9.40 3.58
C LEU A 94 -1.57 -8.67 4.89
N ALA A 95 -0.93 -8.99 6.02
CA ALA A 95 -1.29 -8.47 7.33
C ALA A 95 -1.11 -6.96 7.53
N SER A 96 -0.45 -6.26 6.59
CA SER A 96 -0.42 -4.80 6.62
C SER A 96 -1.83 -4.23 6.46
N PRO A 97 -2.29 -3.30 7.32
CA PRO A 97 -3.62 -2.69 7.19
C PRO A 97 -3.80 -1.95 5.85
N LEU A 98 -2.69 -1.49 5.25
CA LEU A 98 -2.69 -0.86 3.93
C LEU A 98 -3.01 -1.85 2.81
N SER A 99 -2.76 -3.16 3.00
CA SER A 99 -3.09 -4.20 2.03
C SER A 99 -4.58 -4.24 1.69
N PHE A 100 -5.46 -3.87 2.63
CA PHE A 100 -6.90 -3.83 2.38
C PHE A 100 -7.31 -2.75 1.37
N LEU A 101 -6.47 -1.75 1.09
CA LEU A 101 -6.72 -0.78 0.02
C LEU A 101 -6.75 -1.44 -1.36
N THR A 102 -6.10 -2.58 -1.54
CA THR A 102 -6.16 -3.32 -2.82
C THR A 102 -7.53 -3.94 -3.09
N LEU A 103 -8.41 -4.04 -2.08
CA LEU A 103 -9.81 -4.45 -2.28
C LEU A 103 -10.57 -3.48 -3.19
N LEU A 104 -10.18 -2.20 -3.19
CA LEU A 104 -10.79 -1.14 -4.01
C LEU A 104 -10.29 -1.18 -5.47
N CYS A 105 -9.17 -1.84 -5.75
CA CYS A 105 -8.55 -1.87 -7.07
C CYS A 105 -9.01 -3.12 -7.84
N PRO A 106 -9.56 -3.04 -9.08
CA PRO A 106 -9.96 -4.22 -9.85
C PRO A 106 -8.75 -5.15 -10.12
N ASN A 107 -9.01 -6.46 -10.30
CA ASN A 107 -7.93 -7.45 -10.40
C ASN A 107 -7.03 -7.22 -11.62
N GLU A 108 -7.60 -6.77 -12.74
CA GLU A 108 -6.82 -6.42 -13.95
C GLU A 108 -5.85 -5.26 -13.70
N ALA A 109 -6.18 -4.35 -12.79
CA ALA A 109 -5.36 -3.20 -12.44
C ALA A 109 -4.51 -3.41 -11.17
N MET A 110 -4.46 -4.64 -10.63
CA MET A 110 -3.67 -4.97 -9.45
C MET A 110 -2.19 -4.55 -9.55
N PRO A 111 -1.51 -4.64 -10.71
CA PRO A 111 -0.16 -4.11 -10.86
C PRO A 111 -0.04 -2.62 -10.51
N VAL A 112 -1.00 -1.82 -10.98
CA VAL A 112 -1.08 -0.38 -10.70
C VAL A 112 -1.45 -0.13 -9.23
N GLY A 113 -2.40 -0.90 -8.71
CA GLY A 113 -2.79 -0.84 -7.30
C GLY A 113 -1.61 -1.10 -6.35
N LEU A 114 -0.78 -2.09 -6.67
CA LEU A 114 0.42 -2.42 -5.90
C LEU A 114 1.53 -1.38 -6.05
N ALA A 115 1.65 -0.73 -7.21
CA ALA A 115 2.55 0.40 -7.39
C ALA A 115 2.17 1.58 -6.48
N TYR A 116 0.89 1.96 -6.45
CA TYR A 116 0.42 3.01 -5.53
C TYR A 116 0.52 2.60 -4.07
N LEU A 117 0.24 1.34 -3.74
CA LEU A 117 0.41 0.82 -2.38
C LEU A 117 1.88 0.92 -1.92
N THR A 118 2.82 0.67 -2.83
CA THR A 118 4.26 0.80 -2.56
C THR A 118 4.64 2.26 -2.30
N VAL A 119 4.17 3.19 -3.14
CA VAL A 119 4.36 4.64 -2.94
C VAL A 119 3.81 5.09 -1.59
N LEU A 120 2.60 4.66 -1.24
CA LEU A 120 1.96 5.00 0.02
C LEU A 120 2.76 4.46 1.22
N LYS A 121 3.21 3.20 1.18
CA LYS A 121 4.03 2.60 2.24
C LYS A 121 5.33 3.37 2.43
N ILE A 122 6.03 3.69 1.34
CA ILE A 122 7.28 4.44 1.38
C ILE A 122 7.07 5.88 1.89
N GLY A 123 5.99 6.54 1.47
CA GLY A 123 5.61 7.85 2.01
C GLY A 123 5.39 7.81 3.52
N LEU A 124 4.68 6.80 4.02
CA LEU A 124 4.42 6.62 5.45
C LEU A 124 5.68 6.32 6.26
N CYS A 125 6.72 5.72 5.68
CA CYS A 125 8.01 5.55 6.35
C CYS A 125 8.75 6.87 6.62
N GLY A 126 8.35 7.97 5.96
CA GLY A 126 8.90 9.30 6.22
C GLY A 126 8.28 10.01 7.43
N LEU A 127 7.09 9.59 7.88
CA LEU A 127 6.38 10.18 9.04
C LEU A 127 6.88 9.64 10.38
#